data_AF-A0A7X2PJN1-F1
#
_entry.id   AF-A0A7X2PJN1-F1
#
_cell.length_a   1.000
_cell.length_b   1.000
_cell.length_c   1.000
_cell.angle_alpha   90.00
_cell.angle_beta   90.00
_cell.angle_gamma   90.00
#
_symmetry.space_group_name_H-M   'P 1'
#
loop_
_entity.id
_entity.type
_entity.pdbx_description
1 polymer ?
#
loop_
_entity_poly.entity_id
_entity_poly.type
_entity_poly.pdbx_seq_one_letter_code
_entity_poly.pdbx_strand_id
1 'polypeptide(L)'
;MRKVPIVALGLLLLAFTGILSAASITIPANLYGHFNQIGSGICEDANNNNFACGPVATANSMRMLDKKYGTDLIGDLDGDLDIDDDDVGLVAGTLSGLMGCAACNGGTTVSGLINGKRQYLDLVAPGKYYVHAQASPMFQWFFDELTRGQDIEVLLGFYNAQGNRIGGHFITLNGISGMDMNNDGFLDNGANIDFIDPSGGVDRNRSIYEFNNHTLGTNYNVGGNVVTTVIEFGIAESPVPEPGTVVLMLASVPALLWIRRRKAAR
;
A
#
# COMPACT_ATOMS: atom_id res chain seq x y z
N MET A 1 23.50 -13.07 62.64
CA MET A 1 22.18 -12.70 62.08
C MET A 1 22.38 -11.50 61.14
N ARG A 2 22.44 -11.74 59.82
CA ARG A 2 22.60 -10.68 58.80
C ARG A 2 21.23 -10.39 58.20
N LYS A 3 20.78 -9.13 58.30
CA LYS A 3 19.53 -8.64 57.72
C LYS A 3 19.72 -8.52 56.20
N VAL A 4 18.89 -9.24 55.43
CA VAL A 4 18.80 -9.12 53.97
C VAL A 4 17.84 -7.97 53.66
N PRO A 5 18.22 -6.97 52.84
CA PRO A 5 17.29 -5.92 52.44
C PRO A 5 16.33 -6.46 51.38
N ILE A 6 15.03 -6.36 51.66
CA ILE A 6 13.96 -6.60 50.70
C ILE A 6 13.97 -5.42 49.74
N VAL A 7 14.51 -5.62 48.54
CA VAL A 7 14.37 -4.65 47.44
C VAL A 7 12.96 -4.81 46.88
N ALA A 8 12.07 -3.90 47.28
CA ALA A 8 10.73 -3.80 46.73
C ALA A 8 10.83 -3.47 45.23
N LEU A 9 10.55 -4.46 44.39
CA LEU A 9 10.44 -4.32 42.96
C LEU A 9 9.14 -3.54 42.68
N GLY A 10 9.25 -2.20 42.64
CA GLY A 10 8.16 -1.32 42.25
C GLY A 10 7.75 -1.64 40.81
N LEU A 11 6.60 -2.30 40.66
CA LEU A 11 5.95 -2.50 39.38
C LEU A 11 5.48 -1.13 38.88
N LEU A 12 6.28 -0.50 38.02
CA LEU A 12 5.94 0.75 37.36
C LEU A 12 4.81 0.45 36.36
N LEU A 13 3.55 0.58 36.78
CA LEU A 13 2.42 0.69 35.86
C LEU A 13 2.63 2.00 35.08
N LEU A 14 3.14 1.90 33.86
CA LEU A 14 2.98 2.96 32.87
C LEU A 14 1.48 3.05 32.55
N ALA A 15 0.79 3.96 33.21
CA ALA A 15 -0.49 4.44 32.74
C ALA A 15 -0.22 5.21 31.44
N PHE A 16 -0.43 4.55 30.30
CA PHE A 16 -0.53 5.21 29.00
C PHE A 16 -1.78 6.09 29.05
N THR A 17 -1.62 7.36 29.42
CA THR A 17 -2.62 8.37 29.10
C THR A 17 -2.61 8.48 27.58
N GLY A 18 -3.62 7.93 26.93
CA GLY A 18 -3.79 7.99 25.47
C GLY A 18 -3.70 9.43 25.01
N ILE A 19 -2.60 9.78 24.37
CA ILE A 19 -2.45 11.07 23.70
C ILE A 19 -3.32 10.94 22.46
N LEU A 20 -4.25 11.88 22.27
CA LEU A 20 -4.93 12.12 21.00
C LEU A 20 -3.87 12.27 19.92
N SER A 21 -3.62 11.23 19.13
CA SER A 21 -2.68 11.30 18.02
C SER A 21 -3.46 11.33 16.73
N ALA A 22 -3.53 12.51 16.12
CA ALA A 22 -3.77 12.58 14.69
C ALA A 22 -2.73 11.68 14.00
N ALA A 23 -3.21 10.69 13.27
CA ALA A 23 -2.37 9.74 12.55
C ALA A 23 -2.27 10.25 11.11
N SER A 24 -1.06 10.61 10.68
CA SER A 24 -0.79 11.01 9.31
C SER A 24 0.53 10.42 8.85
N ILE A 25 0.51 9.79 7.69
CA ILE A 25 1.69 9.25 7.02
C ILE A 25 1.53 9.50 5.53
N THR A 26 2.53 10.14 4.93
CA THR A 26 2.59 10.39 3.50
C THR A 26 3.99 10.09 3.01
N ILE A 27 4.10 9.21 2.02
CA ILE A 27 5.31 8.99 1.24
C ILE A 27 5.33 10.04 0.12
N PRO A 28 6.44 10.79 -0.06
CA PRO A 28 6.50 11.85 -1.07
C PRO A 28 6.08 11.36 -2.46
N ALA A 29 5.12 12.07 -3.08
CA ALA A 29 4.55 11.69 -4.37
C ALA A 29 5.61 11.57 -5.47
N ASN A 30 6.66 12.40 -5.44
CA ASN A 30 7.76 12.36 -6.41
C ASN A 30 8.61 11.07 -6.38
N LEU A 31 8.39 10.18 -5.40
CA LEU A 31 8.98 8.84 -5.41
C LEU A 31 8.22 7.88 -6.32
N TYR A 32 6.93 8.12 -6.56
CA TYR A 32 6.11 7.28 -7.43
C TYR A 32 6.35 7.62 -8.90
N GLY A 33 5.81 6.78 -9.78
CA GLY A 33 5.60 7.11 -11.19
C GLY A 33 4.31 7.90 -11.38
N HIS A 34 4.23 8.64 -12.48
CA HIS A 34 3.07 9.43 -12.86
C HIS A 34 2.61 9.06 -14.27
N PHE A 35 2.81 7.80 -14.67
CA PHE A 35 2.40 7.32 -15.98
C PHE A 35 0.87 7.40 -16.13
N ASN A 36 0.44 7.97 -17.24
CA ASN A 36 -0.96 8.19 -17.57
C ASN A 36 -1.48 7.07 -18.46
N GLN A 37 -2.52 6.35 -18.02
CA GLN A 37 -3.11 5.29 -18.81
C GLN A 37 -3.80 5.80 -20.10
N ILE A 38 -4.32 7.04 -20.10
CA ILE A 38 -5.17 7.55 -21.18
C ILE A 38 -4.34 7.73 -22.46
N GLY A 39 -4.73 7.06 -23.53
CA GLY A 39 -4.04 7.11 -24.83
C GLY A 39 -2.75 6.32 -24.89
N SER A 40 -2.45 5.51 -23.86
CA SER A 40 -1.24 4.69 -23.81
C SER A 40 -1.29 3.44 -24.72
N GLY A 41 -2.47 3.07 -25.24
CA GLY A 41 -2.66 1.79 -25.94
C GLY A 41 -2.68 0.56 -25.02
N ILE A 42 -2.39 0.70 -23.73
CA ILE A 42 -2.40 -0.40 -22.77
C ILE A 42 -3.84 -0.71 -22.38
N CYS A 43 -4.28 -1.96 -22.53
CA CYS A 43 -5.66 -2.40 -22.27
C CYS A 43 -6.74 -1.53 -22.93
N GLU A 44 -6.51 -1.12 -24.16
CA GLU A 44 -7.45 -0.29 -24.90
C GLU A 44 -8.40 -1.15 -25.75
N ASP A 45 -9.70 -0.87 -25.71
CA ASP A 45 -10.67 -1.53 -26.59
C ASP A 45 -10.73 -0.87 -27.98
N ALA A 46 -11.50 -1.44 -28.90
CA ALA A 46 -11.64 -0.92 -30.26
C ALA A 46 -12.29 0.47 -30.35
N ASN A 47 -12.86 0.98 -29.24
CA ASN A 47 -13.46 2.31 -29.14
C ASN A 47 -12.55 3.30 -28.39
N ASN A 48 -11.28 2.93 -28.16
CA ASN A 48 -10.31 3.70 -27.40
C ASN A 48 -10.67 3.90 -25.93
N ASN A 49 -11.50 3.02 -25.35
CA ASN A 49 -11.71 3.00 -23.91
C ASN A 49 -10.54 2.28 -23.24
N ASN A 50 -9.95 2.92 -22.23
CA ASN A 50 -8.81 2.39 -21.51
C ASN A 50 -9.24 1.72 -20.19
N PHE A 51 -8.71 0.52 -19.93
CA PHE A 51 -9.00 -0.24 -18.70
C PHE A 51 -7.74 -0.65 -17.93
N ALA A 52 -6.63 0.06 -18.11
CA ALA A 52 -5.31 -0.28 -17.57
C ALA A 52 -5.05 0.23 -16.14
N CYS A 53 -6.08 0.60 -15.38
CA CYS A 53 -5.90 1.25 -14.08
C CYS A 53 -5.14 0.38 -13.08
N GLY A 54 -5.37 -0.94 -13.10
CA GLY A 54 -4.61 -1.90 -12.28
C GLY A 54 -3.12 -1.93 -12.65
N PRO A 55 -2.75 -2.32 -13.88
CA PRO A 55 -1.35 -2.37 -14.32
C PRO A 55 -0.59 -1.06 -14.14
N VAL A 56 -1.22 0.08 -14.46
CA VAL A 56 -0.60 1.40 -14.33
C VAL A 56 -0.46 1.81 -12.86
N ALA A 57 -1.45 1.56 -12.01
CA ALA A 57 -1.32 1.81 -10.57
C ALA A 57 -0.16 1.01 -9.96
N THR A 58 -0.01 -0.26 -10.35
CA THR A 58 1.09 -1.11 -9.89
C THR A 58 2.45 -0.65 -10.42
N ALA A 59 2.57 -0.25 -11.69
CA ALA A 59 3.83 0.25 -12.22
C ALA A 59 4.26 1.57 -11.53
N ASN A 60 3.32 2.49 -11.32
CA ASN A 60 3.56 3.73 -10.59
C ASN A 60 4.01 3.48 -9.14
N SER A 61 3.48 2.45 -8.49
CA SER A 61 3.83 2.06 -7.12
C SER A 61 5.21 1.38 -7.04
N MET A 62 5.55 0.54 -8.01
CA MET A 62 6.88 -0.09 -8.13
C MET A 62 7.99 0.94 -8.29
N ARG A 63 7.74 2.05 -8.98
CA ARG A 63 8.73 3.15 -9.08
C ARG A 63 9.12 3.74 -7.72
N MET A 64 8.19 3.77 -6.77
CA MET A 64 8.49 4.19 -5.39
C MET A 64 9.40 3.18 -4.69
N LEU A 65 9.13 1.88 -4.80
CA LEU A 65 10.00 0.85 -4.24
C LEU A 65 11.40 0.93 -4.84
N ASP A 66 11.48 1.16 -6.16
CA ASP A 66 12.70 1.33 -6.92
C ASP A 66 13.58 2.47 -6.38
N LYS A 67 13.02 3.68 -6.31
CA LYS A 67 13.72 4.85 -5.77
C LYS A 67 14.06 4.72 -4.29
N LYS A 68 13.20 4.09 -3.50
CA LYS A 68 13.34 4.01 -2.04
C LYS A 68 14.33 2.97 -1.58
N TYR A 69 14.32 1.80 -2.21
CA TYR A 69 15.14 0.66 -1.80
C TYR A 69 16.31 0.39 -2.75
N GLY A 70 16.45 1.18 -3.83
CA GLY A 70 17.52 1.02 -4.81
C GLY A 70 17.41 -0.31 -5.54
N THR A 71 16.18 -0.68 -5.92
CA THR A 71 15.91 -1.94 -6.59
C THR A 71 15.99 -1.76 -8.10
N ASP A 72 15.64 -2.80 -8.86
CA ASP A 72 15.65 -2.78 -10.32
C ASP A 72 14.30 -3.33 -10.80
N LEU A 73 13.22 -2.75 -10.25
CA LEU A 73 11.85 -3.19 -10.54
C LEU A 73 11.31 -2.58 -11.84
N ILE A 74 11.78 -1.38 -12.17
CA ILE A 74 11.43 -0.70 -13.42
C ILE A 74 12.52 -0.91 -14.46
N GLY A 75 13.77 -0.60 -14.11
CA GLY A 75 14.90 -0.64 -15.05
C GLY A 75 14.81 0.44 -16.14
N ASP A 76 15.91 0.68 -16.84
CA ASP A 76 15.94 1.43 -18.11
C ASP A 76 15.58 0.45 -19.23
N LEU A 77 14.34 0.50 -19.71
CA LEU A 77 13.76 -0.47 -20.63
C LEU A 77 13.73 0.04 -22.07
N ASP A 78 13.84 1.35 -22.30
CA ASP A 78 13.88 1.94 -23.63
C ASP A 78 15.31 2.27 -24.12
N GLY A 79 16.29 2.24 -23.22
CA GLY A 79 17.72 2.36 -23.49
C GLY A 79 18.24 3.79 -23.56
N ASP A 80 17.51 4.76 -23.00
CA ASP A 80 17.89 6.18 -23.01
C ASP A 80 18.84 6.61 -21.88
N LEU A 81 19.18 5.66 -20.97
CA LEU A 81 20.06 5.82 -19.81
C LEU A 81 19.47 6.64 -18.66
N ASP A 82 18.17 6.87 -18.65
CA ASP A 82 17.47 7.29 -17.46
C ASP A 82 16.36 6.30 -17.08
N ILE A 83 15.67 6.57 -15.96
CA ILE A 83 14.52 5.76 -15.56
C ILE A 83 13.39 6.74 -15.34
N ASP A 84 12.41 6.75 -16.21
CA ASP A 84 11.36 7.77 -16.22
C ASP A 84 9.94 7.17 -16.35
N ASP A 85 8.97 7.99 -16.77
CA ASP A 85 7.58 7.53 -16.91
C ASP A 85 7.38 6.64 -18.15
N ASP A 86 8.24 6.71 -19.17
CA ASP A 86 8.15 5.85 -20.35
C ASP A 86 8.51 4.39 -19.96
N ASP A 87 9.52 4.19 -19.11
CA ASP A 87 9.83 2.86 -18.53
C ASP A 87 8.69 2.34 -17.67
N VAL A 88 8.09 3.21 -16.85
CA VAL A 88 6.91 2.86 -16.05
C VAL A 88 5.76 2.42 -16.97
N GLY A 89 5.61 3.06 -18.13
CA GLY A 89 4.68 2.66 -19.18
C GLY A 89 4.98 1.27 -19.75
N LEU A 90 6.24 0.94 -20.03
CA LEU A 90 6.66 -0.38 -20.50
C LEU A 90 6.40 -1.48 -19.47
N VAL A 91 6.65 -1.19 -18.19
CA VAL A 91 6.30 -2.10 -17.07
C VAL A 91 4.78 -2.27 -16.96
N ALA A 92 4.00 -1.18 -17.05
CA ALA A 92 2.54 -1.25 -17.06
C ALA A 92 2.02 -2.09 -18.23
N GLY A 93 2.64 -1.98 -19.41
CA GLY A 93 2.36 -2.81 -20.57
C GLY A 93 2.59 -4.30 -20.28
N THR A 94 3.72 -4.65 -19.67
CA THR A 94 4.04 -6.04 -19.27
C THR A 94 3.04 -6.57 -18.23
N LEU A 95 2.79 -5.79 -17.18
CA LEU A 95 1.83 -6.12 -16.13
C LEU A 95 0.43 -6.33 -16.70
N SER A 96 0.02 -5.56 -17.71
CA SER A 96 -1.30 -5.71 -18.33
C SER A 96 -1.54 -7.11 -18.91
N GLY A 97 -0.52 -7.72 -19.50
CA GLY A 97 -0.55 -9.09 -20.00
C GLY A 97 -0.65 -10.10 -18.86
N LEU A 98 0.21 -9.96 -17.84
CA LEU A 98 0.25 -10.85 -16.68
C LEU A 98 -1.03 -10.80 -15.83
N MET A 99 -1.66 -9.62 -15.74
CA MET A 99 -2.91 -9.39 -15.01
C MET A 99 -4.16 -9.78 -15.81
N GLY A 100 -4.01 -10.18 -17.08
CA GLY A 100 -5.10 -10.60 -17.96
C GLY A 100 -6.00 -9.46 -18.43
N CYS A 101 -5.54 -8.21 -18.35
CA CYS A 101 -6.34 -7.01 -18.58
C CYS A 101 -6.98 -6.97 -19.99
N ALA A 102 -6.21 -7.30 -21.03
CA ALA A 102 -6.70 -7.35 -22.42
C ALA A 102 -7.73 -8.48 -22.67
N ALA A 103 -7.73 -9.54 -21.85
CA ALA A 103 -8.65 -10.66 -22.00
C ALA A 103 -10.02 -10.42 -21.34
N CYS A 104 -10.12 -9.40 -20.48
CA CYS A 104 -11.24 -9.25 -19.56
C CYS A 104 -12.40 -8.37 -20.06
N ASN A 105 -12.28 -7.70 -21.22
CA ASN A 105 -13.30 -6.76 -21.74
C ASN A 105 -13.85 -5.79 -20.66
N GLY A 106 -13.00 -5.34 -19.74
CA GLY A 106 -13.44 -4.59 -18.56
C GLY A 106 -12.39 -4.36 -17.48
N GLY A 107 -11.10 -4.49 -17.81
CA GLY A 107 -9.98 -4.20 -16.90
C GLY A 107 -9.48 -5.40 -16.10
N THR A 108 -8.89 -5.11 -14.94
CA THR A 108 -8.18 -6.11 -14.12
C THR A 108 -9.00 -6.50 -12.90
N THR A 109 -9.06 -7.81 -12.60
CA THR A 109 -9.67 -8.31 -11.36
C THR A 109 -8.67 -8.27 -10.20
N VAL A 110 -9.12 -8.31 -8.94
CA VAL A 110 -8.22 -8.36 -7.77
C VAL A 110 -7.27 -9.56 -7.82
N SER A 111 -7.77 -10.74 -8.19
CA SER A 111 -6.92 -11.93 -8.35
C SER A 111 -5.95 -11.78 -9.52
N GLY A 112 -6.37 -11.17 -10.62
CA GLY A 112 -5.52 -10.81 -11.74
C GLY A 112 -4.38 -9.89 -11.33
N LEU A 113 -4.67 -8.83 -10.57
CA LEU A 113 -3.66 -7.91 -10.05
C LEU A 113 -2.66 -8.62 -9.14
N ILE A 114 -3.13 -9.36 -8.14
CA ILE A 114 -2.26 -10.08 -7.19
C ILE A 114 -1.37 -11.10 -7.91
N ASN A 115 -1.94 -11.90 -8.81
CA ASN A 115 -1.19 -12.94 -9.51
C ASN A 115 -0.22 -12.35 -10.53
N GLY A 116 -0.65 -11.33 -11.29
CA GLY A 116 0.19 -10.66 -12.27
C GLY A 116 1.36 -9.93 -11.62
N LYS A 117 1.11 -9.23 -10.49
CA LYS A 117 2.16 -8.58 -9.69
C LYS A 117 3.17 -9.60 -9.17
N ARG A 118 2.72 -10.73 -8.61
CA ARG A 118 3.63 -11.82 -8.17
C ARG A 118 4.47 -12.38 -9.31
N GLN A 119 3.85 -12.66 -10.46
CA GLN A 119 4.56 -13.15 -11.63
C GLN A 119 5.62 -12.16 -12.09
N TYR A 120 5.31 -10.87 -12.12
CA TYR A 120 6.27 -9.84 -12.47
C TYR A 120 7.46 -9.80 -11.49
N LEU A 121 7.17 -9.75 -10.19
CA LEU A 121 8.20 -9.74 -9.16
C LEU A 121 9.07 -11.00 -9.17
N ASP A 122 8.49 -12.17 -9.44
CA ASP A 122 9.26 -13.42 -9.58
C ASP A 122 10.18 -13.40 -10.82
N LEU A 123 9.82 -12.64 -11.86
CA LEU A 123 10.64 -12.46 -13.06
C LEU A 123 11.81 -11.50 -12.83
N VAL A 124 11.56 -10.34 -12.22
CA VAL A 124 12.58 -9.25 -12.11
C VAL A 124 13.34 -9.26 -10.78
N ALA A 125 12.73 -9.78 -9.71
CA ALA A 125 13.26 -9.72 -8.35
C ALA A 125 12.92 -10.98 -7.54
N PRO A 126 13.30 -12.19 -8.01
CA PRO A 126 12.86 -13.46 -7.45
C PRO A 126 13.17 -13.57 -5.95
N GLY A 127 12.13 -13.82 -5.15
CA GLY A 127 12.23 -14.03 -3.70
C GLY A 127 12.58 -12.78 -2.88
N LYS A 128 12.64 -11.59 -3.50
CA LYS A 128 12.90 -10.33 -2.79
C LYS A 128 11.63 -9.70 -2.21
N TYR A 129 10.47 -10.08 -2.72
CA TYR A 129 9.20 -9.47 -2.38
C TYR A 129 8.10 -10.51 -2.18
N TYR A 130 7.07 -10.12 -1.44
CA TYR A 130 5.81 -10.84 -1.41
C TYR A 130 4.63 -9.86 -1.52
N VAL A 131 3.55 -10.34 -2.14
CA VAL A 131 2.31 -9.58 -2.32
C VAL A 131 1.25 -10.13 -1.38
N HIS A 132 0.62 -9.25 -0.61
CA HIS A 132 -0.55 -9.55 0.21
C HIS A 132 -1.67 -8.54 -0.03
N ALA A 133 -2.87 -8.91 0.40
CA ALA A 133 -4.05 -8.07 0.21
C ALA A 133 -4.99 -8.20 1.39
N GLN A 134 -5.73 -7.13 1.66
CA GLN A 134 -6.77 -7.06 2.67
C GLN A 134 -8.09 -6.70 1.99
N ALA A 135 -9.09 -7.57 2.13
CA ALA A 135 -10.47 -7.24 1.76
C ALA A 135 -11.06 -6.30 2.81
N SER A 136 -11.77 -5.26 2.36
CA SER A 136 -12.34 -4.20 3.18
C SER A 136 -11.36 -3.69 4.25
N PRO A 137 -10.20 -3.17 3.84
CA PRO A 137 -9.17 -2.72 4.77
C PRO A 137 -9.69 -1.58 5.64
N MET A 138 -9.36 -1.64 6.93
CA MET A 138 -9.57 -0.55 7.87
C MET A 138 -8.48 0.52 7.74
N PHE A 139 -8.72 1.69 8.33
CA PHE A 139 -7.76 2.80 8.32
C PHE A 139 -6.39 2.38 8.84
N GLN A 140 -6.36 1.64 9.96
CA GLN A 140 -5.12 1.17 10.58
C GLN A 140 -4.28 0.30 9.64
N TRP A 141 -4.91 -0.51 8.78
CA TRP A 141 -4.17 -1.35 7.84
C TRP A 141 -3.35 -0.50 6.86
N PHE A 142 -3.97 0.52 6.25
CA PHE A 142 -3.26 1.45 5.37
C PHE A 142 -2.15 2.20 6.08
N PHE A 143 -2.43 2.70 7.29
CA PHE A 143 -1.45 3.41 8.09
C PHE A 143 -0.22 2.54 8.39
N ASP A 144 -0.45 1.28 8.77
CA ASP A 144 0.58 0.31 9.07
C ASP A 144 1.44 -0.04 7.85
N GLU A 145 0.81 -0.27 6.68
CA GLU A 145 1.55 -0.56 5.44
C GLU A 145 2.39 0.64 4.97
N LEU A 146 1.83 1.86 5.00
CA LEU A 146 2.57 3.08 4.65
C LEU A 146 3.70 3.37 5.66
N THR A 147 3.49 3.08 6.95
CA THR A 147 4.53 3.21 7.99
C THR A 147 5.67 2.22 7.79
N ARG A 148 5.36 0.99 7.35
CA ARG A 148 6.37 0.01 6.89
C ARG A 148 7.03 0.41 5.59
N GLY A 149 6.51 1.43 4.94
CA GLY A 149 7.08 2.00 3.74
C GLY A 149 6.76 1.22 2.47
N GLN A 150 5.69 0.44 2.50
CA GLN A 150 5.24 -0.39 1.40
C GLN A 150 4.48 0.45 0.37
N ASP A 151 4.43 -0.06 -0.85
CA ASP A 151 3.55 0.44 -1.89
C ASP A 151 2.16 -0.18 -1.72
N ILE A 152 1.11 0.55 -2.10
CA ILE A 152 -0.27 0.10 -1.91
C ILE A 152 -1.13 0.46 -3.12
N GLU A 153 -1.73 -0.54 -3.74
CA GLU A 153 -2.82 -0.36 -4.70
C GLU A 153 -4.18 -0.50 -4.01
N VAL A 154 -5.08 0.44 -4.28
CA VAL A 154 -6.42 0.45 -3.68
C VAL A 154 -7.47 0.23 -4.76
N LEU A 155 -8.33 -0.76 -4.58
CA LEU A 155 -9.52 -0.93 -5.41
C LEU A 155 -10.66 -0.09 -4.85
N LEU A 156 -11.09 0.88 -5.65
CA LEU A 156 -12.33 1.62 -5.46
C LEU A 156 -13.46 0.88 -6.20
N GLY A 157 -14.50 0.49 -5.48
CA GLY A 157 -15.75 -0.03 -6.05
C GLY A 157 -16.78 1.07 -6.23
N PHE A 158 -17.44 1.12 -7.39
CA PHE A 158 -18.47 2.11 -7.68
C PHE A 158 -19.86 1.50 -7.61
N TYR A 159 -20.75 2.13 -6.84
CA TYR A 159 -22.09 1.65 -6.55
C TYR A 159 -23.14 2.69 -6.93
N ASN A 160 -24.26 2.21 -7.50
CA ASN A 160 -25.39 3.05 -7.85
C ASN A 160 -26.37 3.24 -6.68
N ALA A 161 -27.43 4.03 -6.88
CA ALA A 161 -28.44 4.31 -5.85
C ALA A 161 -29.18 3.05 -5.34
N GLN A 162 -29.16 1.94 -6.08
CA GLN A 162 -29.75 0.65 -5.67
C GLN A 162 -28.76 -0.23 -4.90
N GLY A 163 -27.52 0.23 -4.69
CA GLY A 163 -26.46 -0.56 -4.06
C GLY A 163 -25.85 -1.63 -4.98
N ASN A 164 -26.09 -1.57 -6.30
CA ASN A 164 -25.45 -2.47 -7.25
C ASN A 164 -24.06 -1.96 -7.62
N ARG A 165 -23.07 -2.85 -7.64
CA ARG A 165 -21.72 -2.55 -8.13
C ARG A 165 -21.75 -2.39 -9.65
N ILE A 166 -21.36 -1.21 -10.13
CA ILE A 166 -21.43 -0.81 -11.55
C ILE A 166 -20.05 -0.53 -12.17
N GLY A 167 -18.97 -0.60 -11.38
CA GLY A 167 -17.62 -0.45 -11.88
C GLY A 167 -16.58 -0.48 -10.76
N GLY A 168 -15.33 -0.20 -11.12
CA GLY A 168 -14.27 0.03 -10.15
C GLY A 168 -13.04 0.67 -10.78
N HIS A 169 -12.09 1.07 -9.95
CA HIS A 169 -10.87 1.75 -10.35
C HIS A 169 -9.74 1.45 -9.37
N PHE A 170 -8.56 1.14 -9.88
CA PHE A 170 -7.36 1.03 -9.05
C PHE A 170 -6.62 2.37 -9.00
N ILE A 171 -6.08 2.70 -7.84
CA ILE A 171 -5.24 3.87 -7.60
C ILE A 171 -3.98 3.47 -6.84
N THR A 172 -2.94 4.30 -6.91
CA THR A 172 -1.70 4.13 -6.13
C THR A 172 -1.75 5.01 -4.89
N LEU A 173 -1.93 4.43 -3.71
CA LEU A 173 -2.00 5.17 -2.46
C LEU A 173 -0.60 5.59 -2.00
N ASN A 174 -0.40 6.89 -1.75
CA ASN A 174 0.86 7.40 -1.24
C ASN A 174 0.74 8.12 0.12
N GLY A 175 -0.48 8.36 0.62
CA GLY A 175 -0.67 8.92 1.93
C GLY A 175 -2.04 8.66 2.53
N ILE A 176 -2.11 8.68 3.85
CA ILE A 176 -3.34 8.63 4.61
C ILE A 176 -3.23 9.51 5.84
N SER A 177 -4.29 10.25 6.15
CA SER A 177 -4.37 11.11 7.32
C SER A 177 -5.75 11.02 7.94
N GLY A 178 -5.83 11.06 9.27
CA GLY A 178 -7.09 10.97 10.00
C GLY A 178 -6.90 11.06 11.51
N MET A 179 -8.03 11.01 12.22
CA MET A 179 -8.04 10.89 13.67
C MET A 179 -8.73 9.59 14.08
N ASP A 180 -7.97 8.76 14.78
CA ASP A 180 -8.47 7.68 15.63
C ASP A 180 -8.23 8.15 17.08
N MET A 181 -9.23 8.79 17.66
CA MET A 181 -9.15 9.44 18.97
C MET A 181 -9.14 8.44 20.11
N ASN A 182 -9.67 7.23 19.91
CA ASN A 182 -9.80 6.21 20.94
C ASN A 182 -8.86 5.00 20.72
N ASN A 183 -8.11 4.99 19.61
CA ASN A 183 -7.17 3.94 19.18
C ASN A 183 -7.84 2.56 19.04
N ASP A 184 -9.08 2.52 18.56
CA ASP A 184 -9.82 1.29 18.27
C ASP A 184 -9.63 0.82 16.81
N GLY A 185 -8.90 1.59 16.00
CA GLY A 185 -8.61 1.33 14.60
C GLY A 185 -9.66 1.89 13.63
N PHE A 186 -10.69 2.57 14.14
CA PHE A 186 -11.76 3.20 13.38
C PHE A 186 -11.56 4.71 13.26
N LEU A 187 -12.24 5.31 12.28
CA LEU A 187 -12.16 6.74 12.03
C LEU A 187 -13.15 7.51 12.90
N ASP A 188 -12.64 8.26 13.87
CA ASP A 188 -13.47 9.10 14.74
C ASP A 188 -13.82 10.45 14.11
N ASN A 189 -12.91 11.02 13.32
CA ASN A 189 -13.12 12.32 12.69
C ASN A 189 -12.31 12.48 11.40
N GLY A 190 -12.96 13.05 10.38
CA GLY A 190 -12.46 13.44 9.05
C GLY A 190 -11.08 12.92 8.65
N ALA A 191 -11.04 12.03 7.67
CA ALA A 191 -9.80 11.48 7.14
C ALA A 191 -9.67 11.73 5.64
N ASN A 192 -8.44 11.69 5.13
CA ASN A 192 -8.13 11.83 3.72
C ASN A 192 -7.11 10.78 3.28
N ILE A 193 -7.15 10.44 2.01
CA ILE A 193 -6.12 9.69 1.30
C ILE A 193 -5.46 10.59 0.26
N ASP A 194 -4.15 10.44 0.12
CA ASP A 194 -3.36 10.95 -1.01
C ASP A 194 -3.05 9.77 -1.93
N PHE A 195 -3.21 9.97 -3.23
CA PHE A 195 -2.93 8.94 -4.22
C PHE A 195 -2.57 9.51 -5.60
N ILE A 196 -1.91 8.69 -6.42
CA ILE A 196 -1.77 8.91 -7.86
C ILE A 196 -2.94 8.22 -8.57
N ASP A 197 -3.67 8.98 -9.38
CA ASP A 197 -4.74 8.47 -10.23
C ASP A 197 -4.16 8.04 -11.59
N PRO A 198 -4.22 6.74 -11.96
CA PRO A 198 -3.80 6.28 -13.28
C PRO A 198 -4.49 7.00 -14.43
N SER A 199 -5.71 7.52 -14.19
CA SER A 199 -6.42 8.39 -15.14
C SER A 199 -5.82 9.79 -15.09
N GLY A 200 -4.81 10.02 -15.92
CA GLY A 200 -4.10 11.28 -16.03
C GLY A 200 -2.72 11.29 -15.38
N GLY A 201 -2.38 10.27 -14.57
CA GLY A 201 -1.08 10.23 -13.89
C GLY A 201 -0.91 11.39 -12.92
N VAL A 202 -1.96 11.75 -12.19
CA VAL A 202 -2.00 12.98 -11.37
C VAL A 202 -2.18 12.69 -9.90
N ASP A 203 -1.49 13.46 -9.06
CA ASP A 203 -1.70 13.47 -7.62
C ASP A 203 -3.10 13.97 -7.28
N ARG A 204 -3.78 13.26 -6.38
CA ARG A 204 -5.11 13.58 -5.88
C ARG A 204 -5.14 13.42 -4.36
N ASN A 205 -5.98 14.23 -3.74
CA ASN A 205 -6.38 14.07 -2.35
C ASN A 205 -7.91 13.94 -2.28
N ARG A 206 -8.41 12.97 -1.51
CA ARG A 206 -9.85 12.73 -1.33
C ARG A 206 -10.15 12.42 0.11
N SER A 207 -11.33 12.84 0.56
CA SER A 207 -11.82 12.50 1.88
C SER A 207 -12.29 11.06 1.91
N ILE A 208 -11.99 10.38 3.01
CA ILE A 208 -12.51 9.06 3.34
C ILE A 208 -13.38 9.15 4.59
N TYR A 209 -14.30 8.21 4.69
CA TYR A 209 -15.23 8.10 5.80
C TYR A 209 -15.53 6.63 6.03
N GLU A 210 -16.09 6.30 7.18
CA GLU A 210 -16.42 4.93 7.55
C GLU A 210 -17.93 4.73 7.58
N PHE A 211 -18.40 3.63 6.99
CA PHE A 211 -19.79 3.21 7.06
C PHE A 211 -20.06 2.47 8.38
N ASN A 212 -21.34 2.30 8.75
CA ASN A 212 -21.74 1.57 9.96
C ASN A 212 -21.25 0.11 10.03
N ASN A 213 -20.85 -0.48 8.90
CA ASN A 213 -20.30 -1.83 8.80
C ASN A 213 -18.76 -1.84 8.81
N HIS A 214 -18.13 -0.74 9.20
CA HIS A 214 -16.68 -0.53 9.24
C HIS A 214 -15.96 -0.59 7.89
N THR A 215 -16.71 -0.54 6.79
CA THR A 215 -16.11 -0.41 5.47
C THR A 215 -15.74 1.06 5.24
N LEU A 216 -14.60 1.30 4.59
CA LEU A 216 -14.22 2.65 4.21
C LEU A 216 -14.88 3.07 2.89
N GLY A 217 -15.41 4.28 2.86
CA GLY A 217 -15.89 4.99 1.68
C GLY A 217 -15.00 6.18 1.35
N THR A 218 -15.13 6.70 0.13
CA THR A 218 -14.44 7.92 -0.30
C THR A 218 -15.37 8.83 -1.10
N ASN A 219 -15.06 10.12 -1.16
CA ASN A 219 -15.73 11.07 -2.05
C ASN A 219 -15.15 11.09 -3.47
N TYR A 220 -14.33 10.10 -3.84
CA TYR A 220 -13.92 9.89 -5.24
C TYR A 220 -15.15 9.70 -6.13
N ASN A 221 -15.36 10.64 -7.06
CA ASN A 221 -16.53 10.69 -7.92
C ASN A 221 -16.10 10.68 -9.39
N VAL A 222 -16.65 9.73 -10.15
CA VAL A 222 -16.43 9.58 -11.61
C VAL A 222 -17.62 10.06 -12.44
N GLY A 223 -18.62 10.68 -11.80
CA GLY A 223 -19.87 11.09 -12.43
C GLY A 223 -20.83 9.94 -12.71
N GLY A 224 -21.80 10.20 -13.59
CA GLY A 224 -22.80 9.21 -14.01
C GLY A 224 -23.75 8.79 -12.89
N ASN A 225 -24.05 7.48 -12.82
CA ASN A 225 -24.98 6.90 -11.84
C ASN A 225 -24.29 6.46 -10.53
N VAL A 226 -23.02 6.84 -10.31
CA VAL A 226 -22.28 6.49 -9.09
C VAL A 226 -22.75 7.37 -7.95
N VAL A 227 -23.27 6.75 -6.90
CA VAL A 227 -23.74 7.43 -5.68
C VAL A 227 -22.83 7.14 -4.50
N THR A 228 -22.14 6.00 -4.53
CA THR A 228 -21.27 5.58 -3.44
C THR A 228 -19.99 4.95 -4.00
N THR A 229 -18.85 5.35 -3.45
CA THR A 229 -17.54 4.77 -3.74
C THR A 229 -16.99 4.15 -2.48
N VAL A 230 -16.65 2.86 -2.57
CA VAL A 230 -16.21 2.02 -1.45
C VAL A 230 -14.76 1.59 -1.69
N ILE A 231 -13.93 1.59 -0.65
CA ILE A 231 -12.61 0.99 -0.68
C ILE A 231 -12.78 -0.51 -0.41
N GLU A 232 -12.66 -1.32 -1.45
CA GLU A 232 -12.98 -2.75 -1.38
C GLU A 232 -11.77 -3.60 -1.05
N PHE A 233 -10.59 -3.23 -1.56
CA PHE A 233 -9.35 -3.96 -1.34
C PHE A 233 -8.18 -2.99 -1.24
N GLY A 234 -7.23 -3.33 -0.38
CA GLY A 234 -5.86 -2.84 -0.45
C GLY A 234 -4.95 -4.00 -0.80
N ILE A 235 -4.07 -3.82 -1.78
CA ILE A 235 -3.00 -4.74 -2.14
C ILE A 235 -1.70 -4.03 -1.81
N ALA A 236 -0.76 -4.72 -1.15
CA ALA A 236 0.54 -4.16 -0.81
C ALA A 236 1.64 -5.14 -1.19
N GLU A 237 2.82 -4.60 -1.48
CA GLU A 237 4.02 -5.39 -1.65
C GLU A 237 5.05 -5.05 -0.56
N SER A 238 5.64 -6.12 -0.03
CA SER A 238 6.58 -6.07 1.08
C SER A 238 7.92 -6.65 0.66
N PRO A 239 9.04 -5.95 0.97
CA PRO A 239 10.35 -6.58 0.93
C PRO A 239 10.42 -7.78 1.87
N VAL A 240 10.96 -8.89 1.40
CA VAL A 240 11.32 -10.03 2.24
C VAL A 240 12.58 -9.63 3.03
N PRO A 241 12.56 -9.67 4.38
CA PRO A 241 13.74 -9.34 5.16
C PRO A 241 14.93 -10.21 4.75
N GLU A 242 16.09 -9.60 4.51
CA GLU A 242 17.29 -10.36 4.20
C GLU A 242 17.58 -11.39 5.31
N PRO A 243 18.06 -12.60 4.98
CA PRO A 243 18.38 -13.62 5.99
C PRO A 243 19.31 -13.11 7.10
N GLY A 244 20.21 -12.18 6.78
CA GLY A 244 21.09 -11.51 7.76
C GLY A 244 20.32 -10.72 8.82
N THR A 245 19.26 -10.02 8.44
CA THR A 245 18.39 -9.26 9.37
C THR A 245 17.67 -10.22 10.32
N VAL A 246 17.18 -11.35 9.81
CA VAL A 246 16.55 -12.39 10.64
C VAL A 246 17.56 -12.96 11.64
N VAL A 247 18.78 -13.29 11.19
CA VAL A 247 19.85 -13.79 12.07
C VAL A 247 20.22 -12.75 13.13
N LEU A 248 20.33 -11.47 12.77
CA LEU A 248 20.65 -10.40 13.72
C LEU A 248 19.54 -10.24 14.76
N MET A 249 18.27 -10.26 14.34
CA MET A 249 17.13 -10.22 15.26
C MET A 249 17.16 -11.41 16.22
N LEU A 250 17.41 -12.62 15.72
CA LEU A 250 17.50 -13.83 16.55
C LEU A 250 18.72 -13.82 17.48
N ALA A 251 19.86 -13.29 17.04
CA ALA A 251 21.08 -13.21 17.83
C ALA A 251 21.03 -12.12 18.92
N SER A 252 20.21 -11.08 18.72
CA SER A 252 20.07 -9.98 19.68
C SER A 252 19.51 -10.45 21.03
N VAL A 253 18.58 -11.41 21.04
CA VAL A 253 17.93 -11.90 22.26
C VAL A 253 18.93 -12.64 23.17
N PRO A 254 19.69 -13.66 22.72
CA PRO A 254 20.76 -14.27 23.52
C PRO A 254 21.83 -13.28 23.98
N ALA A 255 22.23 -12.33 23.14
CA ALA A 255 23.21 -11.32 23.49
C ALA A 255 22.72 -10.42 24.64
N LEU A 256 21.47 -9.94 24.57
CA LEU A 256 20.85 -9.15 25.64
C LEU A 256 20.72 -9.95 26.94
N LEU A 257 20.33 -11.22 26.86
CA LEU A 257 20.27 -12.11 28.02
C LEU A 257 21.64 -12.35 28.66
N TRP A 258 22.68 -12.52 27.85
CA TRP A 258 24.06 -12.68 28.33
C TRP A 258 24.59 -11.42 29.00
N ILE A 259 24.34 -10.24 28.42
CA ILE A 259 24.68 -8.94 29.04
C ILE A 259 23.97 -8.79 30.39
N ARG A 260 22.68 -9.17 30.47
CA ARG A 260 21.92 -9.13 31.74
C ARG A 260 22.52 -10.05 32.80
N ARG A 261 22.89 -11.28 32.44
CA ARG A 261 23.53 -12.24 33.35
C ARG A 261 24.86 -11.70 33.90
N ARG A 262 25.68 -11.06 33.06
CA ARG A 262 26.95 -10.47 33.51
C ARG A 262 26.76 -9.30 34.49
N LYS A 263 25.70 -8.51 34.33
CA LYS A 263 25.39 -7.41 35.28
C LYS A 263 24.89 -7.93 36.63
N ALA A 264 24.14 -9.03 36.67
CA ALA A 264 23.66 -9.62 37.93
C ALA A 264 24.76 -10.32 38.75
N ALA A 265 25.89 -10.67 38.12
CA ALA A 265 27.02 -11.32 38.78
C ALA A 265 28.06 -10.33 39.36
N ARG A 266 27.84 -9.01 39.20
CA ARG A 266 28.64 -7.94 39.80
C ARG A 266 27.84 -7.29 40.92
#